data_AF-A0A916GQX5-F1
#
_entry.id   AF-A0A916GQX5-F1
#
_cell.length_a   1.000
_cell.length_b   1.000
_cell.length_c   1.000
_cell.angle_alpha   90.00
_cell.angle_beta   90.00
_cell.angle_gamma   90.00
#
_symmetry.space_group_name_H-M   'P 1'
#
loop_
_entity.id
_entity.type
_entity.pdbx_description
1 polymer ?
#
loop_
_entity_poly.entity_id
_entity_poly.type
_entity_poly.pdbx_seq_one_letter_code
_entity_poly.pdbx_strand_id
1 'polypeptide(L)'
;MGIYNPNSINPSNPVDFFLAFGNPFKCAIINNQGLNNNPLKQQLLKEIAQAQLNLPQPDTAIWLSQLAAYLTIRENQQLLADTVLSNFYDSMQVSNPRQLQIIDSLMFDSANCNHTLLATCNAINPVNIQEQWLKDIATMYISSRLLGDTFTTQQIQQLQYIASLCPYTDGIAVYQARFLLAEFDSLDYENNCELDINGNGQRLMPTEDEDKNTTSFTENVSIKVYPNPANNIINIELPTKALTTIEMCNTIGEIVVKKEVNTLLPTIDIENLPLGFYTIRIRSGDIIFNDKILLIR
;
A
#
# COMPACT_ATOMS: atom_id res chain seq x y z
N MET A 1 0.72 -20.54 -2.70
CA MET A 1 -0.38 -19.67 -3.15
C MET A 1 -0.01 -18.26 -2.75
N GLY A 2 0.10 -17.34 -3.69
CA GLY A 2 0.33 -15.94 -3.40
C GLY A 2 -0.59 -15.16 -4.32
N ILE A 3 -1.77 -14.82 -3.82
CA ILE A 3 -2.42 -13.58 -4.23
C ILE A 3 -1.44 -12.49 -3.78
N TYR A 4 -1.18 -11.51 -4.64
CA TYR A 4 -0.33 -10.35 -4.30
C TYR A 4 -0.71 -9.84 -2.91
N ASN A 5 0.21 -9.98 -1.95
CA ASN A 5 0.05 -9.50 -0.59
C ASN A 5 0.94 -8.26 -0.43
N PRO A 6 0.40 -7.05 -0.57
CA PRO A 6 1.18 -5.81 -0.46
C PRO A 6 1.85 -5.63 0.92
N ASN A 7 1.43 -6.38 1.94
CA ASN A 7 2.01 -6.31 3.29
C ASN A 7 3.28 -7.15 3.48
N SER A 8 3.82 -7.78 2.42
CA SER A 8 5.14 -8.46 2.49
C SER A 8 6.33 -7.54 2.19
N ILE A 9 6.09 -6.25 1.96
CA ILE A 9 7.12 -5.26 1.67
C ILE A 9 7.61 -4.67 3.00
N ASN A 10 8.87 -4.92 3.35
CA ASN A 10 9.50 -4.31 4.51
C ASN A 10 9.97 -2.87 4.13
N PRO A 11 9.43 -1.81 4.74
CA PRO A 11 9.77 -0.42 4.40
C PRO A 11 11.20 0.00 4.80
N SER A 12 11.93 -0.85 5.52
CA SER A 12 13.29 -0.54 6.00
C SER A 12 14.43 -1.09 5.13
N ASN A 13 14.14 -1.76 4.00
CA ASN A 13 15.15 -2.26 3.07
C ASN A 13 14.95 -1.67 1.65
N PRO A 14 15.80 -0.73 1.19
CA PRO A 14 15.61 -0.01 -0.08
C PRO A 14 15.68 -0.91 -1.32
N VAL A 15 16.21 -2.13 -1.19
CA VAL A 15 16.27 -3.10 -2.28
C VAL A 15 14.97 -3.91 -2.41
N ASP A 16 14.24 -4.16 -1.32
CA ASP A 16 13.02 -5.00 -1.37
C ASP A 16 11.76 -4.21 -1.77
N PHE A 17 11.74 -2.89 -1.59
CA PHE A 17 10.59 -2.02 -1.87
C PHE A 17 10.27 -1.88 -3.37
N PHE A 18 11.30 -1.97 -4.22
CA PHE A 18 11.17 -1.88 -5.69
C PHE A 18 11.36 -3.21 -6.42
N LEU A 19 11.70 -4.28 -5.70
CA LEU A 19 11.76 -5.64 -6.26
C LEU A 19 10.40 -6.31 -6.45
N ALA A 20 9.28 -5.59 -6.27
CA ALA A 20 7.94 -6.10 -6.54
C ALA A 20 7.79 -6.69 -7.96
N PHE A 21 8.64 -6.28 -8.90
CA PHE A 21 8.73 -6.85 -10.25
C PHE A 21 10.02 -7.62 -10.56
N GLY A 22 11.03 -7.56 -9.68
CA GLY A 22 12.29 -8.29 -9.82
C GLY A 22 12.26 -9.69 -9.20
N ASN A 23 11.49 -9.88 -8.13
CA ASN A 23 11.08 -11.17 -7.59
C ASN A 23 10.25 -10.95 -6.30
N PRO A 24 8.91 -10.90 -6.36
CA PRO A 24 8.10 -11.06 -5.14
C PRO A 24 8.24 -12.50 -4.55
N PHE A 25 9.00 -13.38 -5.22
CA PHE A 25 9.30 -14.75 -4.82
C PHE A 25 10.78 -15.00 -4.47
N LYS A 26 11.49 -14.01 -3.91
CA LYS A 26 12.71 -14.31 -3.14
C LYS A 26 12.43 -14.82 -1.71
N CYS A 27 11.27 -15.42 -1.46
CA CYS A 27 11.16 -16.41 -0.39
C CYS A 27 11.75 -17.73 -0.90
N ALA A 28 13.03 -17.96 -0.62
CA ALA A 28 13.78 -19.21 -0.79
C ALA A 28 13.56 -19.96 -2.12
N ILE A 29 14.63 -20.11 -2.90
CA ILE A 29 14.72 -21.15 -3.93
C ILE A 29 14.56 -22.52 -3.24
N ILE A 30 13.33 -22.96 -3.08
CA ILE A 30 13.00 -24.36 -2.96
C ILE A 30 12.58 -24.73 -4.38
N ASN A 31 13.37 -25.58 -5.03
CA ASN A 31 13.03 -26.20 -6.31
C ASN A 31 11.71 -27.00 -6.15
N ASN A 32 10.58 -26.31 -6.17
CA ASN A 32 9.26 -26.90 -6.00
C ASN A 32 8.72 -27.36 -7.36
N GLN A 33 9.47 -28.25 -8.01
CA GLN A 33 9.03 -29.01 -9.18
C GLN A 33 7.68 -29.73 -8.91
N GLY A 34 7.39 -30.07 -7.64
CA GLY A 34 6.13 -30.71 -7.22
C GLY A 34 4.90 -29.80 -7.15
N LEU A 35 5.04 -28.48 -6.96
CA LEU A 35 3.89 -27.56 -6.87
C LEU A 35 3.44 -27.03 -8.24
N ASN A 36 4.32 -27.07 -9.25
CA ASN A 36 4.04 -26.58 -10.59
C ASN A 36 3.22 -27.55 -11.45
N ASN A 37 3.19 -28.83 -11.05
CA ASN A 37 2.33 -29.87 -11.63
C ASN A 37 0.98 -29.98 -10.90
N ASN A 38 0.67 -29.05 -10.00
CA ASN A 38 -0.63 -29.04 -9.33
C ASN A 38 -1.73 -28.67 -10.35
N PRO A 39 -2.71 -29.56 -10.60
CA PRO A 39 -3.75 -29.34 -11.61
C PRO A 39 -4.60 -28.10 -11.32
N LEU A 40 -4.83 -27.76 -10.05
CA LEU A 40 -5.56 -26.54 -9.65
C LEU A 40 -4.79 -25.27 -10.01
N LYS A 41 -3.45 -25.30 -9.89
CA LYS A 41 -2.59 -24.17 -10.27
C LYS A 41 -2.60 -23.95 -11.78
N GLN A 42 -2.53 -25.03 -12.56
CA GLN A 42 -2.59 -24.95 -14.02
C GLN A 42 -3.97 -24.51 -14.50
N GLN A 43 -5.04 -24.94 -13.84
CA GLN A 43 -6.39 -24.49 -14.13
C GLN A 43 -6.55 -22.98 -13.88
N LEU A 44 -6.12 -22.47 -12.72
CA LEU A 44 -6.18 -21.04 -12.42
C LEU A 44 -5.38 -20.20 -13.43
N LEU A 45 -4.20 -20.66 -13.83
CA LEU A 45 -3.41 -19.97 -14.87
C LEU A 45 -4.16 -19.90 -16.21
N LYS A 46 -4.90 -20.95 -16.57
CA LYS A 46 -5.74 -20.96 -17.78
C LYS A 46 -6.92 -20.01 -17.65
N GLU A 47 -7.58 -19.97 -16.49
CA GLU A 47 -8.67 -19.03 -16.22
C GLU A 47 -8.20 -17.57 -16.32
N ILE A 48 -7.01 -17.25 -15.79
CA ILE A 48 -6.38 -15.93 -15.97
C ILE A 48 -6.06 -15.68 -17.45
N ALA A 49 -5.43 -16.65 -18.12
CA ALA A 49 -5.03 -16.53 -19.52
C ALA A 49 -6.20 -16.32 -20.49
N GLN A 50 -7.37 -16.86 -20.14
CA GLN A 50 -8.61 -16.72 -20.92
C GLN A 50 -9.48 -15.55 -20.46
N ALA A 51 -8.99 -14.71 -19.54
CA ALA A 51 -9.73 -13.61 -18.93
C ALA A 51 -11.08 -14.05 -18.31
N GLN A 52 -11.13 -15.26 -17.75
CA GLN A 52 -12.31 -15.84 -17.11
C GLN A 52 -12.37 -15.58 -15.59
N LEU A 53 -11.40 -14.86 -15.03
CA LEU A 53 -11.45 -14.44 -13.63
C LEU A 53 -12.51 -13.36 -13.44
N ASN A 54 -13.63 -13.75 -12.83
CA ASN A 54 -14.57 -12.79 -12.28
C ASN A 54 -14.10 -12.42 -10.87
N LEU A 55 -13.20 -11.44 -10.78
CA LEU A 55 -12.77 -10.91 -9.50
C LEU A 55 -13.73 -9.80 -9.06
N PRO A 56 -14.21 -9.80 -7.81
CA PRO A 56 -15.02 -8.70 -7.26
C PRO A 56 -14.19 -7.42 -6.98
N GLN A 57 -12.98 -7.31 -7.52
CA GLN A 57 -11.98 -6.24 -7.28
C GLN A 57 -11.57 -5.61 -8.62
N PRO A 58 -11.08 -4.36 -8.65
CA PRO A 58 -10.97 -3.51 -9.83
C PRO A 58 -9.94 -4.00 -10.85
N ASP A 59 -9.88 -3.35 -12.02
CA ASP A 59 -8.97 -3.62 -13.14
C ASP A 59 -7.52 -3.93 -12.73
N THR A 60 -7.05 -3.31 -11.64
CA THR A 60 -5.72 -3.53 -11.04
C THR A 60 -5.48 -4.98 -10.61
N ALA A 61 -6.46 -5.66 -10.02
CA ALA A 61 -6.32 -7.05 -9.58
C ALA A 61 -6.21 -7.99 -10.79
N ILE A 62 -6.96 -7.72 -11.85
CA ILE A 62 -6.89 -8.45 -13.12
C ILE A 62 -5.52 -8.22 -13.76
N TRP A 63 -5.08 -6.96 -13.84
CA TRP A 63 -3.77 -6.57 -14.38
C TRP A 63 -2.61 -7.27 -13.67
N LEU A 64 -2.61 -7.26 -12.34
CA LEU A 64 -1.58 -7.94 -11.54
C LEU A 64 -1.62 -9.45 -11.72
N SER A 65 -2.82 -10.03 -11.80
CA SER A 65 -2.99 -11.48 -12.01
C SER A 65 -2.43 -11.92 -13.37
N GLN A 66 -2.70 -11.15 -14.42
CA GLN A 66 -2.16 -11.40 -15.77
C GLN A 66 -0.63 -11.32 -15.77
N LEU A 67 -0.07 -10.27 -15.17
CA LEU A 67 1.39 -10.12 -15.08
C LEU A 67 2.03 -11.25 -14.27
N ALA A 68 1.45 -11.62 -13.12
CA ALA A 68 1.94 -12.73 -12.29
C ALA A 68 1.87 -14.09 -13.03
N ALA A 69 0.79 -14.34 -13.78
CA ALA A 69 0.66 -15.53 -14.61
C ALA A 69 1.77 -15.59 -15.68
N TYR A 70 2.02 -14.47 -16.37
CA TYR A 70 3.10 -14.36 -17.34
C TYR A 70 4.48 -14.66 -16.73
N LEU A 71 4.80 -14.04 -15.58
CA LEU A 71 6.07 -14.27 -14.88
C LEU A 71 6.22 -15.73 -14.45
N THR A 72 5.13 -16.36 -13.99
CA THR A 72 5.11 -17.78 -13.63
C THR A 72 5.43 -18.69 -14.82
N ILE A 73 4.84 -18.41 -15.99
CA ILE A 73 5.11 -19.16 -17.22
C ILE A 73 6.56 -18.95 -17.68
N ARG A 74 7.07 -17.71 -17.58
CA ARG A 74 8.45 -17.36 -17.92
C ARG A 74 9.46 -18.17 -17.11
N GLU A 75 9.20 -18.36 -15.82
CA GLU A 75 10.06 -19.14 -14.91
C GLU A 75 9.94 -20.65 -15.12
N ASN A 76 8.79 -21.12 -15.62
CA ASN A 76 8.55 -22.54 -15.89
C ASN A 76 8.09 -22.78 -17.33
N GLN A 77 9.06 -22.83 -18.23
CA GLN A 77 8.82 -23.03 -19.66
C GLN A 77 8.12 -24.36 -20.01
N GLN A 78 8.08 -25.36 -19.10
CA GLN A 78 7.31 -26.58 -19.35
C GLN A 78 5.80 -26.32 -19.48
N LEU A 79 5.29 -25.23 -18.90
CA LEU A 79 3.89 -24.83 -19.01
C LEU A 79 3.50 -24.39 -20.43
N LEU A 80 4.49 -24.04 -21.27
CA LEU A 80 4.28 -23.69 -22.68
C LEU A 80 3.88 -24.89 -23.54
N ALA A 81 3.95 -26.12 -23.01
CA ALA A 81 3.38 -27.29 -23.67
C ALA A 81 1.84 -27.18 -23.84
N ASP A 82 1.18 -26.35 -23.02
CA ASP A 82 -0.24 -26.04 -23.18
C ASP A 82 -0.45 -24.85 -24.12
N THR A 83 -1.25 -25.05 -25.17
CA THR A 83 -1.49 -24.03 -26.21
C THR A 83 -2.15 -22.76 -25.68
N VAL A 84 -3.02 -22.86 -24.66
CA VAL A 84 -3.67 -21.67 -24.06
C VAL A 84 -2.63 -20.81 -23.37
N LEU A 85 -1.75 -21.44 -22.58
CA LEU A 85 -0.69 -20.74 -21.85
C LEU A 85 0.39 -20.20 -22.79
N SER A 86 0.72 -20.92 -23.87
CA SER A 86 1.64 -20.43 -24.90
C SER A 86 1.11 -19.18 -25.59
N ASN A 87 -0.15 -19.19 -26.04
CA ASN A 87 -0.76 -18.04 -26.71
C ASN A 87 -0.84 -16.82 -25.80
N PHE A 88 -1.18 -17.03 -24.52
CA PHE A 88 -1.18 -15.97 -23.51
C PHE A 88 0.23 -15.43 -23.24
N TYR A 89 1.23 -16.31 -23.15
CA TYR A 89 2.62 -15.89 -22.96
C TYR A 89 3.09 -15.00 -24.11
N ASP A 90 2.77 -15.36 -25.36
CA ASP A 90 3.14 -14.59 -26.54
C ASP A 90 2.39 -13.27 -26.63
N SER A 91 1.09 -13.24 -26.34
CA SER A 91 0.30 -12.00 -26.35
C SER A 91 0.77 -11.01 -25.30
N MET A 92 1.19 -11.50 -24.13
CA MET A 92 1.73 -10.67 -23.06
C MET A 92 3.08 -10.04 -23.40
N GLN A 93 3.89 -10.61 -24.30
CA GLN A 93 5.22 -10.05 -24.64
C GLN A 93 5.18 -8.60 -25.14
N VAL A 94 4.10 -8.24 -25.85
CA VAL A 94 3.91 -6.91 -26.45
C VAL A 94 2.92 -6.04 -25.67
N SER A 95 2.38 -6.56 -24.56
CA SER A 95 1.37 -5.90 -23.75
C SER A 95 1.96 -4.79 -22.86
N ASN A 96 1.13 -3.81 -22.51
CA ASN A 96 1.49 -2.75 -21.57
C ASN A 96 1.98 -3.29 -20.20
N PRO A 97 1.33 -4.29 -19.56
CA PRO A 97 1.83 -4.85 -18.30
C PRO A 97 3.29 -5.34 -18.40
N ARG A 98 3.64 -6.00 -19.50
CA ARG A 98 5.00 -6.47 -19.72
C ARG A 98 5.98 -5.33 -19.97
N GLN A 99 5.61 -4.35 -20.80
CA GLN A 99 6.46 -3.20 -21.09
C GLN A 99 6.76 -2.38 -19.82
N LEU A 100 5.73 -2.11 -19.01
CA LEU A 100 5.86 -1.42 -17.72
C LEU A 100 6.71 -2.22 -16.72
N GLN A 101 6.56 -3.55 -16.67
CA GLN A 101 7.40 -4.41 -15.83
C GLN A 101 8.88 -4.40 -16.25
N ILE A 102 9.16 -4.32 -17.56
CA ILE A 102 10.54 -4.17 -18.06
C ILE A 102 11.10 -2.82 -17.63
N ILE A 103 10.36 -1.74 -17.87
CA ILE A 103 10.76 -0.38 -17.50
C ILE A 103 11.11 -0.33 -16.02
N ASP A 104 10.22 -0.83 -15.15
CA ASP A 104 10.44 -0.86 -13.72
C ASP A 104 11.72 -1.62 -13.34
N SER A 105 11.97 -2.78 -13.95
CA SER A 105 13.20 -3.54 -13.71
C SER A 105 14.48 -2.83 -14.17
N LEU A 106 14.38 -1.92 -15.14
CA LEU A 106 15.50 -1.16 -15.70
C LEU A 106 15.74 0.17 -14.98
N MET A 107 14.77 0.70 -14.23
CA MET A 107 14.90 1.97 -13.50
C MET A 107 16.00 1.95 -12.43
N PHE A 108 16.48 0.76 -12.04
CA PHE A 108 17.57 0.56 -11.08
C PHE A 108 18.89 0.13 -11.72
N ASP A 109 18.91 -0.08 -13.04
CA ASP A 109 20.12 -0.46 -13.77
C ASP A 109 20.78 0.79 -14.35
N SER A 110 21.78 1.31 -13.62
CA SER A 110 22.56 2.48 -14.01
C SER A 110 23.29 2.34 -15.35
N ALA A 111 23.42 1.11 -15.90
CA ALA A 111 24.10 0.86 -17.17
C ALA A 111 23.22 1.10 -18.41
N ASN A 112 21.89 1.14 -18.27
CA ASN A 112 20.92 1.24 -19.38
C ASN A 112 20.12 2.55 -19.40
N CYS A 113 20.54 3.52 -18.59
CA CYS A 113 19.89 4.81 -18.40
C CYS A 113 20.09 5.74 -19.60
N ASN A 114 19.18 5.70 -20.58
CA ASN A 114 19.25 6.49 -21.80
C ASN A 114 17.91 7.14 -22.16
N HIS A 115 17.95 8.21 -22.96
CA HIS A 115 16.79 8.84 -23.63
C HIS A 115 15.87 7.83 -24.34
N THR A 116 16.41 6.67 -24.74
CA THR A 116 15.65 5.56 -25.35
C THR A 116 14.59 4.99 -24.40
N LEU A 117 14.90 4.84 -23.10
CA LEU A 117 13.94 4.31 -22.12
C LEU A 117 12.78 5.28 -21.89
N LEU A 118 13.08 6.59 -21.85
CA LEU A 118 12.06 7.63 -21.76
C LEU A 118 11.15 7.63 -23.01
N ALA A 119 11.71 7.47 -24.21
CA ALA A 119 10.94 7.34 -25.44
C ALA A 119 10.03 6.09 -25.42
N THR A 120 10.53 4.96 -24.92
CA THR A 120 9.72 3.75 -24.73
C THR A 120 8.59 3.97 -23.73
N CYS A 121 8.84 4.63 -22.59
CA CYS A 121 7.79 4.96 -21.61
C CYS A 121 6.71 5.84 -22.25
N ASN A 122 7.12 6.90 -22.95
CA ASN A 122 6.20 7.85 -23.58
C ASN A 122 5.32 7.21 -24.66
N ALA A 123 5.83 6.19 -25.36
CA ALA A 123 5.11 5.46 -26.40
C ALA A 123 4.01 4.51 -25.87
N ILE A 124 4.00 4.17 -24.58
CA ILE A 124 2.95 3.33 -23.98
C ILE A 124 1.62 4.08 -24.01
N ASN A 125 0.58 3.46 -24.55
CA ASN A 125 -0.78 3.99 -24.50
C ASN A 125 -1.57 3.25 -23.40
N PRO A 126 -1.68 3.81 -22.19
CA PRO A 126 -2.31 3.13 -21.06
C PRO A 126 -3.78 2.86 -21.34
N VAL A 127 -4.25 1.65 -21.00
CA VAL A 127 -5.65 1.24 -21.19
C VAL A 127 -6.48 1.28 -19.91
N ASN A 128 -5.82 1.43 -18.76
CA ASN A 128 -6.45 1.55 -17.45
C ASN A 128 -5.67 2.53 -16.57
N ILE A 129 -6.25 2.86 -15.41
CA ILE A 129 -5.70 3.86 -14.50
C ILE A 129 -4.35 3.43 -13.90
N GLN A 130 -4.17 2.14 -13.61
CA GLN A 130 -2.93 1.59 -13.07
C GLN A 130 -1.76 1.75 -14.05
N GLU A 131 -1.99 1.49 -15.34
CA GLU A 131 -0.98 1.71 -16.38
C GLU A 131 -0.66 3.19 -16.57
N GLN A 132 -1.66 4.07 -16.44
CA GLN A 132 -1.47 5.50 -16.49
C GLN A 132 -0.54 5.95 -15.35
N TRP A 133 -0.84 5.55 -14.11
CA TRP A 133 0.01 5.89 -12.95
C TRP A 133 1.42 5.31 -13.05
N LEU A 134 1.57 4.05 -13.45
CA LEU A 134 2.89 3.46 -13.65
C LEU A 134 3.70 4.19 -14.74
N LYS A 135 3.06 4.56 -15.85
CA LYS A 135 3.70 5.34 -16.91
C LYS A 135 4.14 6.71 -16.40
N ASP A 136 3.27 7.41 -15.69
CA ASP A 136 3.55 8.75 -15.16
C ASP A 136 4.72 8.73 -14.18
N ILE A 137 4.72 7.79 -13.23
CA ILE A 137 5.81 7.61 -12.28
C ILE A 137 7.12 7.24 -12.96
N ALA A 138 7.10 6.28 -13.88
CA ALA A 138 8.31 5.88 -14.61
C ALA A 138 8.91 7.07 -15.38
N THR A 139 8.06 7.84 -16.06
CA THR A 139 8.48 9.01 -16.83
C THR A 139 9.11 10.08 -15.93
N MET A 140 8.46 10.38 -14.82
CA MET A 140 8.92 11.32 -13.80
C MET A 140 10.25 10.91 -13.17
N TYR A 141 10.39 9.64 -12.80
CA TYR A 141 11.63 9.10 -12.26
C TYR A 141 12.76 9.13 -13.29
N ILE A 142 12.52 8.73 -14.54
CA ILE A 142 13.54 8.70 -15.58
C ILE A 142 14.04 10.13 -15.88
N SER A 143 13.13 11.08 -16.09
CA SER A 143 13.50 12.48 -16.31
C SER A 143 14.30 13.05 -15.15
N SER A 144 13.86 12.83 -13.91
CA SER A 144 14.51 13.45 -12.74
C SER A 144 15.80 12.76 -12.32
N ARG A 145 15.79 11.43 -12.17
CA ARG A 145 16.91 10.66 -11.60
C ARG A 145 17.93 10.24 -12.62
N LEU A 146 17.52 9.99 -13.86
CA LEU A 146 18.41 9.45 -14.90
C LEU A 146 18.90 10.54 -15.85
N LEU A 147 18.06 11.53 -16.18
CA LEU A 147 18.43 12.63 -17.07
C LEU A 147 18.83 13.91 -16.31
N GLY A 148 18.54 13.99 -15.01
CA GLY A 148 18.93 15.11 -14.15
C GLY A 148 18.00 16.33 -14.23
N ASP A 149 16.78 16.16 -14.76
CA ASP A 149 15.79 17.22 -14.77
C ASP A 149 15.26 17.49 -13.35
N THR A 150 14.83 18.73 -13.09
CA THR A 150 14.18 19.05 -11.82
C THR A 150 12.68 18.81 -11.91
N PHE A 151 12.07 18.34 -10.83
CA PHE A 151 10.62 18.18 -10.77
C PHE A 151 9.93 19.55 -10.84
N THR A 152 8.95 19.66 -11.73
CA THR A 152 8.07 20.83 -11.80
C THR A 152 7.03 20.80 -10.68
N THR A 153 6.48 21.95 -10.30
CA THR A 153 5.40 22.04 -9.29
C THR A 153 4.19 21.16 -9.66
N GLN A 154 3.85 21.07 -10.94
CA GLN A 154 2.74 20.22 -11.42
C GLN A 154 3.04 18.73 -11.24
N GLN A 155 4.27 18.29 -11.52
CA GLN A 155 4.69 16.90 -11.30
C GLN A 155 4.69 16.54 -9.81
N ILE A 156 5.15 17.46 -8.94
CA ILE A 156 5.07 17.24 -7.49
C ILE A 156 3.61 17.09 -7.06
N GLN A 157 2.70 17.98 -7.49
CA GLN A 157 1.27 17.85 -7.17
C GLN A 157 0.67 16.53 -7.69
N GLN A 158 1.08 16.07 -8.86
CA GLN A 158 0.64 14.78 -9.41
C GLN A 158 1.17 13.60 -8.58
N LEU A 159 2.43 13.65 -8.14
CA LEU A 159 2.98 12.66 -7.21
C LEU A 159 2.19 12.65 -5.90
N GLN A 160 1.89 13.82 -5.33
CA GLN A 160 1.13 13.93 -4.08
C GLN A 160 -0.27 13.35 -4.22
N TYR A 161 -0.91 13.59 -5.37
CA TYR A 161 -2.19 12.98 -5.70
C TYR A 161 -2.08 11.44 -5.74
N ILE A 162 -1.15 10.89 -6.53
CA ILE A 162 -0.96 9.43 -6.66
C ILE A 162 -0.60 8.79 -5.31
N ALA A 163 0.23 9.45 -4.50
CA ALA A 163 0.63 8.98 -3.18
C ALA A 163 -0.56 8.87 -2.21
N SER A 164 -1.60 9.69 -2.37
CA SER A 164 -2.82 9.66 -1.54
C SER A 164 -3.84 8.59 -1.96
N LEU A 165 -3.66 7.94 -3.12
CA LEU A 165 -4.55 6.90 -3.63
C LEU A 165 -4.38 5.57 -2.89
N CYS A 166 -5.28 4.63 -3.17
CA CYS A 166 -5.28 3.34 -2.51
C CYS A 166 -4.39 2.33 -3.27
N PRO A 167 -3.34 1.75 -2.65
CA PRO A 167 -2.44 0.82 -3.34
C PRO A 167 -3.10 -0.49 -3.78
N TYR A 168 -4.26 -0.84 -3.23
CA TYR A 168 -4.97 -2.08 -3.56
C TYR A 168 -5.87 -1.91 -4.78
N THR A 169 -6.44 -0.71 -4.98
CA THR A 169 -7.32 -0.40 -6.11
C THR A 169 -6.60 0.33 -7.24
N ASP A 170 -5.69 1.24 -6.90
CA ASP A 170 -4.93 2.08 -7.84
C ASP A 170 -3.51 1.57 -8.09
N GLY A 171 -3.12 0.50 -7.38
CA GLY A 171 -1.96 -0.31 -7.66
C GLY A 171 -0.62 0.24 -7.14
N ILE A 172 0.46 -0.42 -7.56
CA ILE A 172 1.79 -0.23 -6.95
C ILE A 172 2.41 1.14 -7.20
N ALA A 173 1.93 1.90 -8.20
CA ALA A 173 2.41 3.25 -8.47
C ALA A 173 2.25 4.19 -7.26
N VAL A 174 1.29 3.93 -6.38
CA VAL A 174 1.09 4.64 -5.11
C VAL A 174 2.34 4.61 -4.24
N TYR A 175 2.94 3.43 -4.04
CA TYR A 175 4.15 3.29 -3.24
C TYR A 175 5.36 3.95 -3.90
N GLN A 176 5.45 3.87 -5.23
CA GLN A 176 6.53 4.51 -5.98
C GLN A 176 6.45 6.04 -5.89
N ALA A 177 5.24 6.60 -5.91
CA ALA A 177 4.99 8.02 -5.72
C ALA A 177 5.44 8.50 -4.33
N ARG A 178 5.07 7.76 -3.28
CA ARG A 178 5.49 8.04 -1.89
C ARG A 178 7.01 8.05 -1.74
N PHE A 179 7.68 7.08 -2.34
CA PHE A 179 9.14 7.05 -2.34
C PHE A 179 9.76 8.26 -3.03
N LEU A 180 9.23 8.67 -4.19
CA LEU A 180 9.72 9.85 -4.90
C LEU A 180 9.52 11.14 -4.10
N LEU A 181 8.42 11.25 -3.36
CA LEU A 181 8.09 12.42 -2.54
C LEU A 181 8.89 12.55 -1.26
N ALA A 182 9.48 11.46 -0.76
CA ALA A 182 10.25 11.46 0.49
C ALA A 182 11.47 12.42 0.48
N GLU A 183 11.90 12.90 -0.70
CA GLU A 183 12.91 13.95 -0.82
C GLU A 183 12.34 15.37 -0.72
N PHE A 184 11.06 15.57 -1.05
CA PHE A 184 10.42 16.87 -1.19
C PHE A 184 9.59 17.28 0.03
N ASP A 185 8.97 16.32 0.70
CA ASP A 185 8.21 16.56 1.90
C ASP A 185 8.38 15.40 2.91
N SER A 186 7.96 15.66 4.14
CA SER A 186 7.97 14.70 5.25
C SER A 186 6.57 14.23 5.60
N LEU A 187 5.65 14.29 4.63
CA LEU A 187 4.27 13.90 4.83
C LEU A 187 4.13 12.39 4.72
N ASP A 188 3.48 11.79 5.70
CA ASP A 188 3.06 10.40 5.62
C ASP A 188 1.76 10.34 4.82
N TYR A 189 1.85 9.79 3.61
CA TYR A 189 0.69 9.53 2.76
C TYR A 189 0.12 8.16 3.11
N GLU A 190 -1.12 8.13 3.58
CA GLU A 190 -1.85 6.92 3.92
C GLU A 190 -3.29 7.03 3.41
N ASN A 191 -3.79 5.95 2.80
CA ASN A 191 -5.16 5.87 2.34
C ASN A 191 -6.01 5.03 3.30
N ASN A 192 -7.30 5.38 3.43
CA ASN A 192 -8.24 4.64 4.27
C ASN A 192 -8.34 3.14 3.93
N CYS A 193 -8.04 2.73 2.69
CA CYS A 193 -8.04 1.33 2.32
C CYS A 193 -6.87 0.52 2.93
N GLU A 194 -5.82 1.21 3.38
CA GLU A 194 -4.65 0.62 4.05
C GLU A 194 -4.84 0.57 5.57
N LEU A 195 -5.76 1.40 6.09
CA LEU A 195 -6.12 1.43 7.48
C LEU A 195 -6.97 0.20 7.81
N ASP A 196 -6.54 -0.58 8.80
CA ASP A 196 -7.42 -1.56 9.45
C ASP A 196 -8.44 -0.80 10.31
N ILE A 197 -9.52 -0.33 9.67
CA ILE A 197 -10.58 0.45 10.31
C ILE A 197 -11.22 -0.31 11.50
N ASN A 198 -10.98 -1.62 11.62
CA ASN A 198 -11.59 -2.47 12.64
C ASN A 198 -10.61 -3.16 13.60
N GLY A 199 -9.30 -2.91 13.51
CA GLY A 199 -8.28 -3.51 14.39
C GLY A 199 -8.31 -5.05 14.46
N ASN A 200 -9.01 -5.69 13.54
CA ASN A 200 -9.07 -7.11 13.39
C ASN A 200 -8.30 -7.36 12.12
N GLY A 201 -7.02 -7.76 12.21
CA GLY A 201 -6.11 -8.06 11.10
C GLY A 201 -6.61 -9.16 10.15
N GLN A 202 -7.81 -8.96 9.61
CA GLN A 202 -8.50 -9.76 8.63
C GLN A 202 -7.94 -9.32 7.31
N ARG A 203 -7.06 -10.18 6.81
CA ARG A 203 -6.75 -10.29 5.39
C ARG A 203 -8.07 -10.19 4.62
N LEU A 204 -8.26 -9.09 3.90
CA LEU A 204 -9.49 -8.79 3.17
C LEU A 204 -9.78 -9.91 2.15
N MET A 205 -10.84 -10.68 2.40
CA MET A 205 -11.66 -11.28 1.33
C MET A 205 -12.70 -10.22 0.93
N PRO A 206 -13.00 -10.04 -0.36
CA PRO A 206 -14.06 -9.13 -0.78
C PRO A 206 -15.40 -9.69 -0.31
N THR A 207 -16.11 -8.94 0.53
CA THR A 207 -17.56 -9.13 0.68
C THR A 207 -18.22 -8.34 -0.42
N GLU A 208 -18.94 -9.04 -1.30
CA GLU A 208 -19.96 -8.45 -2.15
C GLU A 208 -20.99 -7.79 -1.22
N ASP A 209 -21.14 -6.46 -1.28
CA ASP A 209 -22.43 -5.78 -1.23
C ASP A 209 -22.29 -4.24 -1.30
N GLU A 210 -22.85 -3.73 -2.41
CA GLU A 210 -23.65 -2.52 -2.62
C GLU A 210 -23.08 -1.10 -2.42
N ASP A 211 -23.10 -0.40 -3.57
CA ASP A 211 -23.25 1.04 -3.75
C ASP A 211 -24.01 1.77 -2.63
N LYS A 212 -23.31 2.65 -1.91
CA LYS A 212 -23.88 3.93 -1.50
C LYS A 212 -22.88 5.05 -1.74
N ASN A 213 -23.13 5.73 -2.87
CA ASN A 213 -22.71 7.08 -3.15
C ASN A 213 -22.98 7.97 -1.91
N THR A 214 -21.97 8.13 -1.06
CA THR A 214 -21.92 9.13 0.00
C THR A 214 -20.61 9.87 -0.17
N THR A 215 -20.65 10.88 -1.03
CA THR A 215 -19.71 12.00 -1.01
C THR A 215 -19.86 12.75 0.30
N SER A 216 -19.39 12.16 1.40
CA SER A 216 -19.13 12.88 2.63
C SER A 216 -17.66 13.28 2.63
N PHE A 217 -17.40 14.50 2.15
CA PHE A 217 -16.25 15.26 2.61
C PHE A 217 -16.35 15.33 4.13
N THR A 218 -15.68 14.43 4.82
CA THR A 218 -15.42 14.54 6.24
C THR A 218 -13.98 15.02 6.31
N GLU A 219 -13.80 16.26 6.73
CA GLU A 219 -12.51 16.77 7.16
C GLU A 219 -11.87 15.72 8.06
N ASN A 220 -10.60 15.40 7.82
CA ASN A 220 -9.83 14.40 8.55
C ASN A 220 -9.83 14.74 10.05
N VAL A 221 -10.75 14.11 10.78
CA VAL A 221 -10.93 14.25 12.22
C VAL A 221 -9.92 13.31 12.89
N SER A 222 -8.69 13.80 13.13
CA SER A 222 -7.63 13.05 13.81
C SER A 222 -7.56 13.42 15.29
N ILE A 223 -7.66 12.43 16.18
CA ILE A 223 -7.41 12.59 17.63
C ILE A 223 -5.90 12.46 17.85
N LYS A 224 -5.29 13.43 18.54
CA LYS A 224 -3.84 13.40 18.87
C LYS A 224 -3.62 13.33 20.36
N VAL A 225 -2.60 12.58 20.79
CA VAL A 225 -2.21 12.45 22.20
C VAL A 225 -0.73 12.76 22.35
N TYR A 226 -0.37 13.73 23.18
CA TYR A 226 1.02 14.19 23.33
C TYR A 226 1.29 14.81 24.71
N PRO A 227 2.54 14.83 25.18
CA PRO A 227 3.70 14.15 24.58
C PRO A 227 3.67 12.63 24.84
N ASN A 228 4.24 11.87 23.93
CA ASN A 228 4.57 10.45 24.13
C ASN A 228 6.03 10.25 23.70
N PRO A 229 6.99 9.98 24.61
CA PRO A 229 6.80 9.70 26.04
C PRO A 229 6.32 10.89 26.88
N ALA A 230 5.57 10.63 27.95
CA ALA A 230 4.95 11.62 28.82
C ALA A 230 5.66 11.71 30.19
N ASN A 231 5.84 12.94 30.70
CA ASN A 231 6.46 13.18 32.02
C ASN A 231 5.41 13.32 33.14
N ASN A 232 4.68 14.43 33.15
CA ASN A 232 3.73 14.78 34.22
C ASN A 232 2.30 15.02 33.71
N ILE A 233 2.16 15.40 32.45
CA ILE A 233 0.88 15.75 31.84
C ILE A 233 0.76 15.13 30.45
N ILE A 234 -0.48 14.81 30.07
CA ILE A 234 -0.85 14.38 28.73
C ILE A 234 -1.95 15.31 28.23
N ASN A 235 -1.74 15.86 27.04
CA ASN A 235 -2.72 16.65 26.30
C ASN A 235 -3.33 15.79 25.20
N ILE A 236 -4.63 15.95 25.01
CA ILE A 236 -5.39 15.24 23.98
C ILE A 236 -6.07 16.31 23.13
N GLU A 237 -5.86 16.24 21.83
CA GLU A 237 -6.55 17.08 20.85
C GLU A 237 -7.74 16.32 20.30
N LEU A 238 -8.94 16.78 20.67
CA LEU A 238 -10.20 16.21 20.23
C LEU A 238 -10.77 17.02 19.06
N PRO A 239 -11.35 16.34 18.06
CA PRO A 239 -11.87 16.96 16.85
C PRO A 239 -13.16 17.75 17.07
N THR A 240 -13.94 17.36 18.08
CA THR A 240 -15.24 17.97 18.37
C THR A 240 -15.43 18.11 19.88
N LYS A 241 -16.30 19.04 20.29
CA LYS A 241 -16.69 19.23 21.71
C LYS A 241 -17.74 18.21 22.18
N ALA A 242 -17.85 17.07 21.52
CA ALA A 242 -18.77 16.01 21.93
C ALA A 242 -18.35 15.43 23.29
N LEU A 243 -19.35 14.93 24.03
CA LEU A 243 -19.10 14.24 25.30
C LEU A 243 -18.21 13.02 25.04
N THR A 244 -17.00 13.06 25.60
CA THR A 244 -15.95 12.09 25.34
C THR A 244 -15.48 11.49 26.66
N THR A 245 -15.40 10.16 26.72
CA THR A 245 -14.85 9.43 27.87
C THR A 245 -13.41 9.07 27.57
N ILE A 246 -12.49 9.48 28.44
CA ILE A 246 -11.08 9.12 28.38
C ILE A 246 -10.76 8.17 29.53
N GLU A 247 -10.22 7.00 29.20
CA GLU A 247 -9.82 5.95 30.15
C GLU A 247 -8.34 5.62 29.94
N MET A 248 -7.55 5.58 31.02
CA MET A 248 -6.17 5.12 30.99
C MET A 248 -6.07 3.80 31.75
N CYS A 249 -5.44 2.81 31.14
CA CYS A 249 -5.31 1.46 31.67
C CYS A 249 -3.84 1.11 31.90
N ASN A 250 -3.53 0.46 33.02
CA ASN A 250 -2.21 -0.11 33.26
C ASN A 250 -1.99 -1.39 32.41
N THR A 251 -0.81 -2.00 32.51
CA THR A 251 -0.43 -3.20 31.75
C THR A 251 -1.27 -4.45 32.08
N ILE A 252 -2.00 -4.45 33.20
CA ILE A 252 -2.90 -5.53 33.63
C ILE A 252 -4.35 -5.25 33.19
N GLY A 253 -4.61 -4.10 32.54
CA GLY A 253 -5.92 -3.69 32.04
C GLY A 253 -6.82 -3.00 33.06
N GLU A 254 -6.30 -2.68 34.24
CA GLU A 254 -7.02 -1.91 35.26
C GLU A 254 -7.09 -0.43 34.87
N ILE A 255 -8.27 0.17 34.99
CA ILE A 255 -8.49 1.60 34.70
C ILE A 255 -7.94 2.42 35.86
N VAL A 256 -6.82 3.12 35.61
CA VAL A 256 -6.14 3.99 36.59
C VAL A 256 -6.62 5.44 36.53
N VAL A 257 -7.14 5.86 35.38
CA VAL A 257 -7.74 7.19 35.18
C VAL A 257 -9.01 7.03 34.35
N LYS A 258 -10.10 7.69 34.76
CA LYS A 258 -11.32 7.82 33.97
C LYS A 258 -11.84 9.24 34.07
N LYS A 259 -12.06 9.89 32.93
CA LYS A 259 -12.52 11.28 32.88
C LYS A 259 -13.51 11.47 31.75
N GLU A 260 -14.61 12.13 32.04
CA GLU A 260 -15.57 12.59 31.02
C GLU A 260 -15.28 14.07 30.72
N VAL A 261 -15.19 14.40 29.44
CA VAL A 261 -14.80 15.73 28.96
C VAL A 261 -15.70 16.17 27.81
N ASN A 262 -15.88 17.49 27.70
CA ASN A 262 -16.65 18.15 26.65
C ASN A 262 -15.87 19.35 26.07
N THR A 263 -14.54 19.20 26.01
CA THR A 263 -13.57 20.24 25.60
C THR A 263 -12.71 19.70 24.46
N LEU A 264 -12.16 20.59 23.62
CA LEU A 264 -11.26 20.21 22.51
C LEU A 264 -9.86 19.82 22.97
N LEU A 265 -9.40 20.34 24.12
CA LEU A 265 -8.03 20.16 24.60
C LEU A 265 -8.02 19.72 26.07
N PRO A 266 -8.58 18.55 26.42
CA PRO A 266 -8.49 18.04 27.78
C PRO A 266 -7.05 17.65 28.14
N THR A 267 -6.64 18.05 29.35
CA THR A 267 -5.38 17.64 29.96
C THR A 267 -5.62 16.62 31.07
N ILE A 268 -4.72 15.64 31.15
CA ILE A 268 -4.66 14.61 32.19
C ILE A 268 -3.35 14.75 32.95
N ASP A 269 -3.47 14.86 34.28
CA ASP A 269 -2.34 14.80 35.20
C ASP A 269 -2.00 13.34 35.49
N ILE A 270 -0.74 12.98 35.29
CA ILE A 270 -0.18 11.63 35.49
C ILE A 270 0.93 11.62 36.54
N GLU A 271 1.11 12.71 37.29
CA GLU A 271 2.22 12.87 38.25
C GLU A 271 2.21 11.80 39.35
N ASN A 272 1.06 11.19 39.65
CA ASN A 272 0.94 10.15 40.68
C ASN A 272 0.94 8.70 40.13
N LEU A 273 1.07 8.50 38.81
CA LEU A 273 1.04 7.16 38.21
C LEU A 273 2.44 6.50 38.18
N PRO A 274 2.58 5.19 38.46
CA PRO A 274 3.86 4.50 38.30
C PRO A 274 4.46 4.65 36.89
N LEU A 275 5.79 4.69 36.77
CA LEU A 275 6.46 4.71 35.47
C LEU A 275 6.20 3.41 34.70
N GLY A 276 6.06 3.50 33.38
CA GLY A 276 5.83 2.33 32.53
C GLY A 276 4.88 2.58 31.37
N PHE A 277 4.37 1.49 30.80
CA PHE A 277 3.45 1.54 29.67
C PHE A 277 2.00 1.58 30.11
N TYR A 278 1.23 2.43 29.46
CA TYR A 278 -0.22 2.56 29.65
C TYR A 278 -0.92 2.58 28.30
N THR A 279 -2.19 2.17 28.30
CA THR A 279 -3.07 2.31 27.14
C THR A 279 -4.11 3.37 27.44
N ILE A 280 -4.22 4.37 26.57
CA ILE A 280 -5.30 5.35 26.62
C ILE A 280 -6.41 4.92 25.66
N ARG A 281 -7.66 4.97 26.12
CA ARG A 281 -8.86 4.72 25.33
C ARG A 281 -9.74 5.95 25.38
N ILE A 282 -10.14 6.44 24.22
CA ILE A 282 -10.96 7.64 24.06
C ILE A 282 -12.23 7.23 23.33
N ARG A 283 -13.39 7.38 23.98
CA ARG A 283 -14.70 7.06 23.41
C ARG A 283 -15.50 8.32 23.21
N SER A 284 -15.87 8.63 21.97
CA SER A 284 -16.70 9.77 21.61
C SER A 284 -17.83 9.28 20.69
N GLY A 285 -19.03 9.11 21.23
CA GLY A 285 -20.11 8.41 20.52
C GLY A 285 -19.71 6.97 20.16
N ASP A 286 -19.80 6.64 18.86
CA ASP A 286 -19.44 5.32 18.31
C ASP A 286 -17.93 5.20 17.98
N ILE A 287 -17.17 6.29 18.10
CA ILE A 287 -15.73 6.30 17.80
C ILE A 287 -14.96 5.87 19.05
N ILE A 288 -14.10 4.85 18.89
CA ILE A 288 -13.16 4.40 19.92
C ILE A 288 -11.74 4.55 19.36
N PHE A 289 -10.96 5.42 19.99
CA PHE A 289 -9.54 5.60 19.71
C PHE A 289 -8.70 4.98 20.82
N ASN A 290 -7.65 4.24 20.46
CA ASN A 290 -6.72 3.62 21.41
C ASN A 290 -5.29 4.02 21.06
N ASP A 291 -4.50 4.40 22.06
CA ASP A 291 -3.08 4.71 21.89
C ASP A 291 -2.25 4.18 23.08
N LYS A 292 -0.96 3.96 22.86
CA LYS A 292 -0.02 3.44 23.84
C LYS A 292 0.95 4.54 24.27
N ILE A 293 0.96 4.84 25.55
CA ILE A 293 1.76 5.92 26.12
C ILE A 293 2.85 5.35 27.02
N LEU A 294 4.06 5.88 26.88
CA LEU A 294 5.18 5.58 27.77
C LEU A 294 5.35 6.72 28.78
N LEU A 295 5.31 6.40 30.07
CA LEU A 295 5.57 7.35 31.16
C LEU A 295 7.03 7.25 31.61
N ILE A 296 7.77 8.35 31.48
CA ILE A 296 9.17 8.50 31.89
C ILE A 296 9.26 9.73 32.82
N ARG A 297 9.92 9.65 33.97
CA ARG A 297 10.20 10.82 34.81
C ARG A 297 11.69 11.07 34.84
#